data_AF-A0A840PYK8-F1
#
_entry.id   AF-A0A840PYK8-F1
#
_cell.length_a   1.000
_cell.length_b   1.000
_cell.length_c   1.000
_cell.angle_alpha   90.00
_cell.angle_beta   90.00
_cell.angle_gamma   90.00
#
_symmetry.space_group_name_H-M   'P 1'
#
loop_
_entity.id
_entity.type
_entity.pdbx_description
1 polymer ?
#
loop_
_entity_poly.entity_id
_entity_poly.type
_entity_poly.pdbx_seq_one_letter_code
_entity_poly.pdbx_strand_id
1 'polypeptide(L)' 'MKDRTLSQSLGEIDIGGVKYLHKSYGQFDYLTDISDNEVKIHLKFTKNPEKRTYAKNALKTFFLELI' A
#
# COMPACT_ATOMS: atom_id res chain seq x y z
N MET A 1 13.89 20.12 23.96
CA MET A 1 12.90 19.01 23.95
C MET A 1 13.34 18.02 22.87
N LYS A 2 13.59 16.76 23.22
CA LYS A 2 13.97 15.73 22.25
C LYS A 2 12.73 15.36 21.45
N ASP A 3 12.72 15.71 20.16
CA ASP A 3 11.77 15.21 19.17
C ASP A 3 11.85 13.68 19.19
N ARG A 4 10.84 13.05 19.78
CA ARG A 4 10.67 11.60 19.68
C ARG A 4 10.14 11.36 18.28
N THR A 5 11.04 11.23 17.31
CA THR A 5 10.76 10.49 16.09
C THR A 5 10.27 9.12 16.54
N LEU A 6 8.95 8.95 16.57
CA LEU A 6 8.32 7.64 16.70
C LEU A 6 8.97 6.78 15.63
N SER A 7 9.85 5.88 16.06
CA SER A 7 10.35 4.78 15.24
C SER A 7 9.10 3.99 14.87
N GLN A 8 8.48 4.36 13.76
CA GLN A 8 7.46 3.54 13.13
C GLN A 8 8.23 2.31 12.66
N SER A 9 8.15 1.24 13.45
CA SER A 9 8.68 -0.06 13.07
C SER A 9 8.10 -0.40 11.70
N LEU A 10 8.95 -0.45 10.67
CA LEU A 10 8.54 -0.91 9.36
C LEU A 10 8.16 -2.38 9.51
N GLY A 11 6.92 -2.72 9.20
CA GLY A 11 6.47 -4.10 9.20
C GLY A 11 6.80 -4.74 7.86
N GLU A 12 7.41 -5.92 7.85
CA GLU A 12 7.49 -6.70 6.60
C GLU A 12 6.18 -7.47 6.38
N ILE A 13 5.68 -7.43 5.15
CA ILE A 13 4.48 -8.16 4.72
C ILE A 13 4.82 -8.95 3.46
N ASP A 14 4.43 -10.22 3.42
CA ASP A 14 4.51 -11.07 2.23
C ASP A 14 3.13 -11.10 1.54
N ILE A 15 3.09 -10.78 0.25
CA ILE A 15 1.90 -10.86 -0.59
C ILE A 15 2.26 -11.65 -1.84
N GLY A 16 1.75 -12.88 -1.94
CA GLY A 16 1.95 -13.72 -3.12
C GLY A 16 3.43 -14.07 -3.39
N GLY A 17 4.27 -14.13 -2.36
CA GLY A 17 5.71 -14.40 -2.47
C GLY A 17 6.56 -13.15 -2.70
N VAL A 18 5.95 -11.96 -2.79
CA VAL A 18 6.64 -10.69 -2.88
C VAL A 18 6.68 -10.02 -1.51
N LYS A 19 7.88 -9.67 -1.04
CA LYS A 19 8.10 -9.00 0.25
C LYS A 19 7.99 -7.49 0.13
N TYR A 20 7.24 -6.89 1.04
CA TYR A 20 7.04 -5.44 1.12
C TYR A 20 7.38 -4.89 2.49
N LEU A 21 7.99 -3.71 2.54
CA LEU A 21 8.04 -2.88 3.73
C LEU A 21 6.76 -2.06 3.83
N HIS A 22 6.03 -2.25 4.92
CA HIS A 22 4.86 -1.47 5.29
C HIS A 22 5.24 -0.26 6.13
N LYS A 23 4.80 0.90 5.67
CA LYS A 23 4.86 2.15 6.41
C LYS A 23 3.49 2.80 6.42
N SER A 24 3.01 3.13 7.61
CA SER A 24 1.76 3.86 7.79
C SER A 24 2.05 5.33 8.06
N TYR A 25 1.55 6.26 7.24
CA TYR A 25 1.79 7.69 7.44
C TYR A 25 0.57 8.54 7.11
N GLY A 26 0.07 9.25 8.13
CA GLY A 26 -1.16 10.05 8.03
C GLY A 26 -2.34 9.21 7.51
N GLN A 27 -2.97 9.70 6.45
CA GLN A 27 -4.14 9.10 5.80
C GLN A 27 -3.82 7.99 4.78
N PHE A 28 -2.55 7.56 4.71
CA PHE A 28 -2.10 6.55 3.75
C PHE A 28 -1.32 5.43 4.42
N ASP A 29 -1.38 4.26 3.79
CA ASP A 29 -0.48 3.14 4.00
C ASP A 29 0.35 2.93 2.73
N TYR A 30 1.63 2.65 2.90
CA TYR A 30 2.58 2.46 1.82
C TYR A 30 3.18 1.05 1.94
N LEU A 31 3.24 0.33 0.82
CA LEU A 31 3.96 -0.93 0.69
C LEU A 31 5.05 -0.74 -0.35
N THR A 32 6.30 -0.88 0.08
CA THR A 32 7.48 -0.76 -0.78
C THR A 32 8.06 -2.14 -1.01
N ASP A 33 7.96 -2.65 -2.24
CA ASP A 33 8.61 -3.90 -2.65
C ASP A 33 10.12 -3.87 -2.39
N ILE A 34 10.59 -4.87 -1.65
CA ILE A 34 11.99 -5.11 -1.29
C ILE A 34 12.50 -6.47 -1.78
N SER A 35 11.72 -7.19 -2.60
CA SER A 35 12.15 -8.42 -3.27
C SER A 35 13.25 -8.14 -4.30
N ASP A 36 13.91 -9.16 -4.85
CA ASP A 36 14.95 -8.98 -5.88
C ASP A 36 14.40 -9.08 -7.32
N ASN A 37 13.15 -8.65 -7.51
CA ASN A 37 12.53 -8.65 -8.83
C ASN A 37 13.10 -7.55 -9.73
N GLU A 38 13.17 -7.82 -11.04
CA GLU A 38 13.58 -6.81 -12.05
C GLU A 38 12.66 -5.58 -12.03
N VAL A 39 11.36 -5.81 -11.80
CA VAL A 39 10.35 -4.76 -11.67
C VAL A 39 9.89 -4.68 -10.20
N LYS A 40 10.01 -3.50 -9.60
CA LYS A 40 9.52 -3.22 -8.25
C LYS A 40 8.15 -2.56 -8.30
N ILE A 41 7.22 -3.05 -7.50
CA ILE A 41 5.88 -2.47 -7.36
C ILE A 41 5.78 -1.75 -6.03
N HIS A 42 5.37 -0.48 -6.05
CA HIS A 42 5.12 0.28 -4.82
C HIS A 42 3.64 0.63 -4.73
N LEU A 43 3.00 0.23 -3.64
CA LEU A 43 1.57 0.40 -3.45
C LEU A 43 1.30 1.49 -2.42
N LYS A 44 0.28 2.30 -2.70
CA LYS A 44 -0.20 3.35 -1.80
C LYS A 44 -1.71 3.17 -1.61
N PHE A 45 -2.12 2.94 -0.37
CA PHE A 45 -3.51 2.78 0.01
C PHE A 45 -3.99 4.00 0.78
N THR A 46 -5.19 4.47 0.47
CA THR A 46 -5.85 5.50 1.27
C THR A 46 -6.65 4.86 2.40
N LYS A 47 -6.54 5.43 3.61
CA LYS A 47 -7.38 5.06 4.76
C LYS A 47 -8.75 5.72 4.70
N ASN A 48 -8.96 6.68 3.79
CA ASN A 48 -10.25 7.33 3.61
C ASN A 48 -11.28 6.30 3.08
N PRO A 49 -12.37 6.05 3.82
CA PRO A 49 -13.34 5.00 3.47
C PRO A 49 -14.07 5.28 2.15
N GLU A 50 -14.44 6.54 1.87
CA GLU A 50 -15.13 6.92 0.64
C GLU A 50 -14.25 6.71 -0.59
N LYS A 51 -13.00 7.18 -0.54
CA LYS A 51 -12.03 6.99 -1.63
C LYS A 51 -11.72 5.51 -1.88
N ARG A 52 -11.70 4.70 -0.82
CA ARG A 52 -11.52 3.25 -0.92
C ARG A 52 -12.73 2.58 -1.56
N THR A 53 -13.95 2.99 -1.24
CA THR A 53 -15.17 2.52 -1.92
C THR A 53 -15.16 2.91 -3.39
N TYR A 54 -14.81 4.16 -3.71
CA TYR A 54 -14.70 4.62 -5.09
C TYR A 54 -13.66 3.81 -5.88
N ALA A 55 -12.46 3.60 -5.33
CA ALA A 55 -11.42 2.80 -5.98
C ALA A 55 -11.87 1.34 -6.20
N LYS A 56 -12.55 0.72 -5.23
CA LYS A 56 -13.13 -0.62 -5.40
C LYS A 56 -14.15 -0.67 -6.53
N ASN A 57 -15.02 0.34 -6.63
CA ASN A 57 -16.03 0.41 -7.68
C ASN A 57 -15.38 0.64 -9.05
N ALA A 58 -14.40 1.55 -9.15
CA ALA A 58 -13.65 1.78 -10.38
C ALA A 58 -12.92 0.52 -10.87
N LEU A 59 -12.28 -0.23 -9.97
CA LEU A 59 -11.66 -1.52 -10.32
C LEU A 59 -12.71 -2.52 -10.83
N LYS A 60 -13.85 -2.66 -10.14
CA LYS A 60 -14.93 -3.52 -10.62
C LYS A 60 -15.40 -3.13 -12.01
N THR A 61 -15.66 -1.84 -12.25
CA THR A 61 -16.05 -1.33 -13.57
C THR A 61 -15.00 -1.64 -14.63
N PHE A 62 -13.72 -1.35 -14.36
CA PHE A 62 -12.63 -1.61 -15.30
C PHE A 62 -12.54 -3.08 -15.72
N PHE A 63 -12.66 -4.02 -14.78
CA PHE A 63 -12.63 -5.45 -15.10
C PHE A 63 -13.92 -5.97 -15.73
N LEU A 64 -15.07 -5.33 -15.47
CA LEU A 64 -16.33 -5.66 -16.14
C LEU A 64 -16.35 -5.17 -17.60
N GLU A 65 -15.69 -4.06 -17.91
CA GLU A 65 -15.55 -3.55 -19.29
C GLU A 65 -14.58 -4.38 -20.16
N LEU A 66 -13.80 -5.28 -19.56
CA LEU A 66 -12.86 -6.17 -20.25
C LEU A 66 -13.47 -7.54 -20.64
N ILE A 67 -14.73 -7.81 -20.26
CA ILE A 67 -15.46 -9.08 -20.51
C ILE A 67 -16.62 -8.81 -21.47
#